data_AF-T0MX42-F1
#
_entry.id   AF-T0MX42-F1
#
_cell.length_a   1.000
_cell.length_b   1.000
_cell.length_c   1.000
_cell.angle_alpha   90.00
_cell.angle_beta   90.00
_cell.angle_gamma   90.00
#
_symmetry.space_group_name_H-M   'P 1'
#
loop_
_entity.id
_entity.type
_entity.pdbx_description
1 polymer ?
#
loop_
_entity_poly.entity_id
_entity_poly.type
_entity_poly.pdbx_seq_one_letter_code
_entity_poly.pdbx_strand_id
1 'polypeptide(L)'
;MDVDHPTAKMIVEVAKSQDSAVGDGTTSAVILSGELLKQAETLLDQGVHSTVITNGYRLAVNEAKKHMEQVALKATDDATLKKISMTALSRKNTSPLKRLPF
;
A
#
# COMPACT_ATOMS: atom_id res chain seq x y z
N MET A 1 0.63 12.86 15.43
CA MET A 1 -0.75 13.23 15.07
C MET A 1 -1.64 12.60 16.10
N ASP A 2 -2.38 13.41 16.84
CA ASP A 2 -3.46 12.90 17.66
C ASP A 2 -4.69 12.77 16.76
N VAL A 3 -5.28 11.58 16.70
CA VAL A 3 -6.39 11.26 15.80
C VAL A 3 -7.52 10.75 16.66
N ASP A 4 -8.57 11.55 16.83
CA ASP A 4 -9.68 11.18 17.71
C ASP A 4 -10.72 10.28 17.04
N HIS A 5 -10.94 10.47 15.74
CA HIS A 5 -11.98 9.75 15.00
C HIS A 5 -11.68 8.24 14.92
N PRO A 6 -12.57 7.34 15.39
CA PRO A 6 -12.32 5.89 15.40
C PRO A 6 -11.92 5.30 14.04
N THR A 7 -12.61 5.68 12.97
CA THR A 7 -12.25 5.24 11.60
C THR A 7 -10.86 5.72 11.18
N ALA A 8 -10.48 6.96 11.52
CA ALA A 8 -9.15 7.46 11.20
C ALA A 8 -8.07 6.75 12.04
N LYS A 9 -8.37 6.37 13.30
CA LYS A 9 -7.49 5.49 14.10
C LYS A 9 -7.28 4.14 13.39
N MET A 10 -8.33 3.52 12.85
CA MET A 10 -8.19 2.28 12.09
C MET A 10 -7.29 2.43 10.86
N ILE A 11 -7.38 3.56 10.14
CA ILE A 11 -6.50 3.86 9.01
C ILE A 11 -5.04 4.07 9.46
N VAL A 12 -4.80 4.70 10.61
CA VAL A 12 -3.46 4.81 11.21
C VAL A 12 -2.90 3.42 11.57
N GLU A 13 -3.74 2.52 12.10
CA GLU A 13 -3.32 1.15 12.41
C GLU A 13 -2.97 0.34 11.14
N VAL A 14 -3.59 0.60 10.00
CA VAL A 14 -3.17 0.03 8.71
C VAL A 14 -1.74 0.45 8.36
N ALA A 15 -1.40 1.73 8.53
CA ALA A 15 -0.05 2.23 8.27
C ALA A 15 0.99 1.59 9.19
N LYS A 16 0.70 1.51 10.50
CA LYS A 16 1.58 0.87 11.49
C LYS A 16 1.76 -0.63 11.21
N SER A 17 0.69 -1.31 10.85
CA SER A 17 0.73 -2.73 10.48
C SER A 17 1.64 -2.95 9.26
N GLN A 18 1.49 -2.12 8.22
CA GLN A 18 2.33 -2.16 7.02
C GLN A 18 3.81 -1.91 7.33
N ASP A 19 4.11 -0.94 8.21
CA ASP A 19 5.48 -0.64 8.65
C ASP A 19 6.10 -1.82 9.41
N SER A 20 5.35 -2.40 10.36
CA SER A 20 5.84 -3.52 11.18
C SER A 20 6.03 -4.83 10.40
N ALA A 21 5.20 -5.09 9.40
CA ALA A 21 5.20 -6.34 8.66
C ALA A 21 6.15 -6.33 7.44
N VAL A 22 6.26 -5.19 6.75
CA VAL A 22 6.99 -5.08 5.47
C VAL A 22 8.03 -3.95 5.48
N GLY A 23 7.81 -2.89 6.25
CA GLY A 23 8.76 -1.77 6.41
C GLY A 23 8.78 -0.75 5.25
N ASP A 24 7.91 -0.91 4.25
CA ASP A 24 7.72 0.05 3.16
C ASP A 24 6.24 0.13 2.74
N GLY A 25 5.87 1.21 2.05
CA GLY A 25 4.53 1.38 1.47
C GLY A 25 3.47 1.87 2.45
N THR A 26 3.84 2.35 3.65
CA THR A 26 2.90 2.86 4.66
C THR A 26 1.97 3.95 4.12
N THR A 27 2.51 4.88 3.34
CA THR A 27 1.73 5.94 2.68
C THR A 27 0.78 5.36 1.63
N SER A 28 1.25 4.43 0.81
CA SER A 28 0.43 3.78 -0.21
C SER A 28 -0.74 3.00 0.40
N ALA A 29 -0.50 2.30 1.52
CA ALA A 29 -1.54 1.55 2.22
C ALA A 29 -2.68 2.45 2.74
N VAL A 30 -2.34 3.62 3.28
CA VAL A 30 -3.32 4.62 3.73
C VAL A 30 -4.11 5.19 2.55
N ILE A 31 -3.42 5.60 1.48
CA ILE A 31 -4.08 6.18 0.29
C ILE A 31 -5.01 5.15 -0.34
N LEU A 32 -4.56 3.91 -0.50
CA LEU A 32 -5.35 2.83 -1.09
C LEU A 32 -6.60 2.55 -0.24
N SER A 33 -6.46 2.52 1.08
CA SER A 33 -7.60 2.32 2.00
C SER A 33 -8.62 3.45 1.88
N GLY A 34 -8.16 4.71 1.78
CA GLY A 34 -9.03 5.87 1.56
C GLY A 34 -9.79 5.79 0.22
N GLU A 35 -9.09 5.46 -0.87
CA GLU A 35 -9.72 5.36 -2.19
C GLU A 35 -10.72 4.21 -2.26
N LEU A 36 -10.41 3.05 -1.67
CA LEU A 36 -11.36 1.93 -1.60
C LEU A 36 -12.63 2.30 -0.82
N LEU A 37 -12.50 3.04 0.30
CA LEU A 37 -13.67 3.50 1.05
C LEU A 37 -14.51 4.51 0.27
N LYS A 38 -13.88 5.42 -0.47
CA LYS A 38 -14.56 6.38 -1.35
C LYS A 38 -15.31 5.68 -2.50
N GLN A 39 -14.73 4.65 -3.10
CA GLN A 39 -15.41 3.85 -4.11
C GLN A 39 -16.56 3.03 -3.51
N ALA A 40 -16.39 2.53 -2.28
CA ALA A 40 -17.46 1.85 -1.56
C ALA A 40 -18.64 2.78 -1.28
N GLU A 41 -18.40 4.04 -0.91
CA GLU A 41 -19.44 5.07 -0.75
C GLU A 41 -20.26 5.25 -2.03
N THR A 42 -19.59 5.34 -3.19
CA THR A 42 -20.28 5.44 -4.49
C THR A 42 -21.19 4.23 -4.78
N LEU A 43 -20.78 3.02 -4.37
CA LEU A 43 -21.58 1.81 -4.53
C LEU A 43 -22.76 1.76 -3.53
N LEU A 44 -22.56 2.25 -2.32
CA LEU A 44 -23.61 2.37 -1.32
C LEU A 44 -24.71 3.34 -1.80
N ASP A 45 -24.32 4.47 -2.41
CA ASP A 45 -25.26 5.44 -2.99
C ASP A 45 -26.11 4.84 -4.13
N GLN A 46 -25.57 3.84 -4.82
CA GLN A 46 -26.29 3.06 -5.85
C GLN A 46 -27.17 1.94 -5.28
N GLY A 47 -27.23 1.80 -3.95
CA GLY A 47 -28.03 0.79 -3.27
C GLY A 47 -27.36 -0.59 -3.16
N VAL A 48 -26.06 -0.71 -3.43
CA VAL A 48 -25.32 -1.97 -3.27
C VAL A 48 -25.10 -2.24 -1.78
N HIS A 49 -25.54 -3.40 -1.28
CA HIS A 49 -25.38 -3.75 0.13
C HIS A 49 -23.89 -3.90 0.51
N SER A 50 -23.49 -3.38 1.68
CA SER A 50 -22.09 -3.36 2.15
C SER A 50 -21.41 -4.75 2.18
N THR A 51 -22.16 -5.81 2.50
CA THR A 51 -21.69 -7.20 2.43
C THR A 51 -21.28 -7.60 1.01
N VAL A 52 -22.01 -7.16 -0.02
CA VAL A 52 -21.69 -7.44 -1.42
C VAL A 52 -20.40 -6.73 -1.81
N ILE A 53 -20.24 -5.47 -1.41
CA ILE A 53 -19.00 -4.69 -1.65
C ILE A 53 -17.80 -5.38 -1.01
N THR A 54 -17.94 -5.77 0.26
CA THR A 54 -16.86 -6.44 1.02
C THR A 54 -16.47 -7.77 0.37
N ASN A 55 -17.45 -8.56 -0.08
CA ASN A 55 -17.20 -9.80 -0.80
C ASN A 55 -16.54 -9.54 -2.16
N GLY A 56 -16.98 -8.50 -2.88
CA GLY A 56 -16.37 -8.06 -4.13
C GLY A 56 -14.88 -7.69 -3.96
N TYR A 57 -14.54 -6.93 -2.93
CA TYR A 57 -13.14 -6.59 -2.61
C TYR A 57 -12.30 -7.82 -2.26
N ARG A 58 -12.87 -8.81 -1.56
CA ARG A 58 -12.19 -10.09 -1.29
C ARG A 58 -11.90 -10.87 -2.57
N LEU A 59 -12.85 -10.91 -3.51
CA LEU A 59 -12.63 -11.54 -4.81
C LEU A 59 -11.58 -10.79 -5.63
N ALA A 60 -11.68 -9.46 -5.66
CA ALA A 60 -10.75 -8.60 -6.41
C ALA A 60 -9.31 -8.73 -5.90
N VAL A 61 -9.08 -8.71 -4.57
CA VAL A 61 -7.71 -8.83 -4.02
C VAL A 61 -7.10 -10.20 -4.30
N ASN A 62 -7.92 -11.26 -4.31
CA ASN A 62 -7.43 -12.60 -4.64
C ASN A 62 -6.98 -12.69 -6.11
N GLU A 63 -7.74 -12.09 -7.03
CA GLU A 63 -7.35 -12.05 -8.43
C GLU A 63 -6.14 -11.15 -8.68
N ALA A 64 -6.09 -9.98 -8.03
CA ALA A 64 -4.94 -9.08 -8.10
C ALA A 64 -3.65 -9.75 -7.62
N LYS A 65 -3.71 -10.55 -6.55
CA LYS A 65 -2.56 -11.32 -6.06
C LYS A 65 -2.05 -12.34 -7.07
N LYS A 66 -2.95 -13.11 -7.71
CA LYS A 66 -2.55 -14.05 -8.77
C LYS A 66 -1.89 -13.32 -9.93
N HIS A 67 -2.44 -12.18 -10.32
CA HIS A 67 -1.86 -11.40 -11.40
C HIS A 67 -0.49 -10.83 -11.02
N MET A 68 -0.32 -10.35 -9.79
CA MET A 68 0.99 -9.93 -9.27
C MET A 68 2.03 -11.05 -9.36
N GLU A 69 1.68 -12.28 -9.02
CA GLU A 69 2.60 -13.43 -9.12
C GLU A 69 3.00 -13.72 -10.58
N GLN A 70 2.08 -13.56 -11.54
CA GLN A 70 2.36 -13.77 -12.96
C GLN A 70 3.33 -12.74 -13.54
N VAL A 71 3.25 -11.48 -13.09
CA VAL A 71 4.09 -10.38 -13.58
C VAL A 71 5.35 -10.17 -12.72
N ALA A 72 5.47 -10.88 -11.60
CA ALA A 72 6.60 -10.75 -10.69
C ALA A 72 7.89 -11.25 -11.35
N LEU A 73 8.95 -10.43 -11.24
CA LEU A 73 10.29 -10.79 -11.69
C LEU A 73 11.14 -11.15 -10.47
N LYS A 74 11.67 -12.38 -10.44
CA LYS A 74 12.58 -12.79 -9.37
C LYS A 74 13.93 -12.09 -9.56
N ALA A 75 14.35 -11.36 -8.55
CA ALA A 75 15.63 -10.67 -8.52
C ALA A 75 16.42 -11.06 -7.28
N THR A 76 17.64 -11.54 -7.48
CA THR A 76 18.59 -11.88 -6.40
C THR A 76 19.97 -11.30 -6.66
N ASP A 77 20.17 -10.59 -7.77
CA ASP A 77 21.44 -9.98 -8.13
C ASP A 77 21.61 -8.61 -7.45
N ASP A 78 22.84 -8.31 -7.07
CA ASP A 78 23.20 -7.08 -6.36
C ASP A 78 22.82 -5.81 -7.14
N ALA A 79 22.88 -5.85 -8.47
CA ALA A 79 22.55 -4.70 -9.30
C ALA A 79 21.06 -4.33 -9.18
N THR A 80 20.17 -5.31 -9.19
CA THR A 80 18.73 -5.10 -8.98
C THR A 80 18.41 -4.73 -7.53
N LEU A 81 19.04 -5.38 -6.55
CA LEU A 81 18.86 -5.03 -5.13
C LEU A 81 19.31 -3.59 -4.83
N LYS A 82 20.39 -3.11 -5.46
CA LYS A 82 20.82 -1.71 -5.39
C LYS A 82 19.77 -0.76 -5.97
N LYS A 83 19.15 -1.10 -7.11
CA LYS A 83 18.04 -0.31 -7.71
C LYS A 83 16.81 -0.23 -6.79
N ILE A 84 16.42 -1.35 -6.18
CA ILE A 84 15.31 -1.41 -5.21
C ILE A 84 15.61 -0.47 -4.03
N SER A 85 16.82 -0.58 -3.46
CA SER A 85 17.27 0.25 -2.34
C SER A 85 17.25 1.74 -2.68
N MET A 86 17.75 2.12 -3.86
CA MET A 86 17.72 3.51 -4.33
C MET A 86 16.30 4.05 -4.50
N THR A 87 15.39 3.22 -5.00
CA THR A 87 13.98 3.60 -5.22
C THR A 87 13.27 3.83 -3.88
N ALA A 88 13.43 2.91 -2.92
CA ALA A 88 12.85 3.02 -1.59
C ALA A 88 13.37 4.26 -0.83
N LEU A 89 14.68 4.56 -0.93
CA LEU A 89 15.31 5.68 -0.24
C LEU A 89 15.09 7.03 -0.93
N SER A 90 14.69 7.07 -2.21
CA SER A 90 14.59 8.30 -3.00
C SER A 90 13.64 9.35 -2.40
N ARG A 91 12.63 8.94 -1.62
CA ARG A 91 11.66 9.85 -0.99
C ARG A 91 12.07 10.29 0.43
N LYS A 92 13.00 9.58 1.06
CA LYS A 92 13.52 9.94 2.38
C LYS A 92 14.65 10.94 2.18
N ASN A 93 14.60 12.07 2.89
CA ASN A 93 15.57 13.17 2.76
C ASN A 93 16.97 12.75 3.28
N THR A 94 17.62 11.84 2.57
CA THR A 94 18.91 11.25 2.88
C THR A 94 19.99 12.02 2.12
N SER A 95 20.24 13.25 2.59
CA SER A 95 21.21 14.18 2.00
C SER A 95 22.66 13.66 1.82
N PRO A 96 23.16 12.57 2.44
CA PRO A 96 24.49 12.06 2.10
C PRO A 96 24.51 11.08 0.90
N LEU A 97 23.41 10.40 0.57
CA LEU A 97 23.43 9.33 -0.45
C LEU A 97 23.37 9.85 -1.91
N LYS A 98 22.99 11.12 -2.10
CA LYS A 98 23.05 11.79 -3.42
C LYS A 98 24.48 12.08 -3.91
N ARG A 99 25.52 11.77 -3.12
CA ARG A 99 26.94 12.06 -3.45
C ARG A 99 27.85 10.83 -3.47
N LEU A 100 27.34 9.62 -3.67
CA LEU A 100 28.21 8.47 -3.92
C LEU A 100 28.36 8.24 -5.42
N PRO A 101 29.58 8.37 -5.98
CA PRO A 101 29.87 8.08 -7.37
C PRO A 101 30.04 6.56 -7.50
N PHE A 102 28.93 5.84 -7.63
CA PHE A 102 28.95 4.44 -8.03
C PHE A 102 27.92 4.20 -9.13
#